data_AF-A0A6B2BWF0-F1
#
_entry.id   AF-A0A6B2BWF0-F1
#
_cell.length_a   1.000
_cell.length_b   1.000
_cell.length_c   1.000
_cell.angle_alpha   90.00
_cell.angle_beta   90.00
_cell.angle_gamma   90.00
#
_symmetry.space_group_name_H-M   'P 1'
#
loop_
_entity.id
_entity.type
_entity.pdbx_description
1 polymer ?
#
loop_
_entity_poly.entity_id
_entity_poly.type
_entity_poly.pdbx_seq_one_letter_code
_entity_poly.pdbx_strand_id
1 'polypeptide(L)'
;MKKDIEEKVIKLLENGETLQSSIYRVLDVSKSRVSEVLKHLEERNIIRRERIGKNYVVSLNSYVKESGNLLKIGIIRSSEYGYIIPLRKIIKDKGYELEVKVYESGVEVMKNLVMGKLDFGISPAISQIFFAYAGFPVKIIAPAGSGGGYLFSTATDRKPRTLSSKLSTMEMILRTAVNSSLIRDPSYVDYFDDPMKALKEFSNEKADAITVWEPFATILRSEGKKETFSYSEIEHYCCTLSAHSSLKESVVETFRKYFFESINIYEKNRSGFAFPYSALLGLPYGLVERTLKHYTYHHDVDISILERQLSYAGISVPSPSVLRSIMSGS
;
A
#
# COMPACT_ATOMS: atom_id res chain seq x y z
N MET A 1 3.26 -41.62 -1.62
CA MET A 1 4.21 -41.58 -0.48
C MET A 1 4.81 -40.20 -0.21
N LYS A 2 5.37 -39.45 -1.19
CA LYS A 2 5.95 -38.11 -0.93
C LYS A 2 4.90 -37.04 -0.56
N LYS A 3 3.77 -36.99 -1.27
CA LYS A 3 2.62 -36.11 -0.97
C LYS A 3 2.02 -36.32 0.42
N ASP A 4 1.88 -37.57 0.85
CA ASP A 4 1.32 -37.94 2.17
C ASP A 4 2.15 -37.39 3.34
N ILE A 5 3.49 -37.36 3.20
CA ILE A 5 4.37 -36.79 4.22
C ILE A 5 4.33 -35.27 4.20
N GLU A 6 4.23 -34.63 3.03
CA GLU A 6 4.06 -33.17 2.91
C GLU A 6 2.81 -32.68 3.64
N GLU A 7 1.66 -33.33 3.41
CA GLU A 7 0.39 -32.99 4.05
C GLU A 7 0.47 -33.14 5.57
N LYS A 8 1.10 -34.21 6.06
CA LYS A 8 1.34 -34.43 7.49
C LYS A 8 2.25 -33.36 8.12
N VAL A 9 3.29 -32.92 7.41
CA VAL A 9 4.18 -31.82 7.85
C VAL A 9 3.41 -30.49 7.92
N ILE A 10 2.62 -30.18 6.90
CA ILE A 10 1.80 -28.95 6.87
C ILE A 10 0.82 -28.95 8.05
N LYS A 11 0.07 -30.03 8.25
CA LYS A 11 -0.90 -30.19 9.34
C LYS A 11 -0.26 -30.09 10.73
N LEU A 12 0.97 -30.59 10.89
CA LEU A 12 1.73 -30.43 12.13
C LEU A 12 2.00 -28.94 12.41
N LEU A 13 2.43 -28.20 11.38
CA LEU A 13 2.85 -26.80 11.47
C LEU A 13 1.68 -25.80 11.53
N GLU A 14 0.44 -26.22 11.22
CA GLU A 14 -0.78 -25.46 11.48
C GLU A 14 -0.91 -25.12 12.99
N ASN A 15 -0.47 -26.04 13.86
CA ASN A 15 -0.50 -25.85 15.31
C ASN A 15 0.60 -24.91 15.85
N GLY A 16 1.48 -24.40 14.97
CA GLY A 16 2.59 -23.53 15.37
C GLY A 16 3.92 -23.92 14.76
N GLU A 17 4.94 -23.12 15.04
CA GLU A 17 6.31 -23.45 14.67
C GLU A 17 6.85 -24.59 15.52
N THR A 18 7.73 -25.41 14.96
CA THR A 18 8.33 -26.54 15.66
C THR A 18 9.76 -26.79 15.21
N LEU A 19 10.52 -27.55 15.98
CA LEU A 19 11.87 -27.94 15.58
C LEU A 19 11.80 -28.97 14.46
N GLN A 20 12.66 -28.84 13.44
CA GLN A 20 12.83 -29.87 12.40
C GLN A 20 13.11 -31.25 13.03
N SER A 21 13.77 -31.28 14.18
CA SER A 21 14.03 -32.51 14.92
C SER A 21 12.79 -33.16 15.53
N SER A 22 11.76 -32.38 15.83
CA SER A 22 10.48 -32.88 16.33
C SER A 22 9.66 -33.50 15.20
N ILE A 23 9.73 -32.92 13.99
CA ILE A 23 8.96 -33.39 12.82
C ILE A 23 9.25 -34.87 12.51
N TYR A 24 10.53 -35.26 12.45
CA TYR A 24 10.87 -36.65 12.11
C TYR A 24 10.46 -37.65 13.21
N ARG A 25 10.42 -37.21 14.48
CA ARG A 25 10.00 -38.04 15.62
C ARG A 25 8.49 -38.22 15.66
N VAL A 26 7.73 -37.14 15.42
CA VAL A 26 6.26 -37.15 15.47
C VAL A 26 5.67 -37.89 14.27
N LEU A 27 6.29 -37.76 13.10
CA LEU A 27 5.81 -38.38 11.86
C LEU A 27 6.40 -39.77 11.57
N ASP A 28 7.25 -40.28 12.47
CA ASP A 28 7.96 -41.56 12.34
C ASP A 28 8.60 -41.79 10.95
N VAL A 29 9.41 -40.83 10.54
CA VAL A 29 10.08 -40.82 9.22
C VAL A 29 11.57 -40.51 9.36
N SER A 30 12.38 -40.94 8.40
CA SER A 30 13.82 -40.72 8.46
C SER A 30 14.19 -39.22 8.37
N LYS A 31 15.30 -38.84 9.01
CA LYS A 31 15.81 -37.46 8.98
C LYS A 31 16.08 -36.97 7.56
N SER A 32 16.63 -37.83 6.69
CA SER A 32 16.89 -37.51 5.29
C SER A 32 15.58 -37.23 4.54
N ARG A 33 14.54 -38.03 4.79
CA ARG A 33 13.23 -37.86 4.16
C ARG A 33 12.54 -36.57 4.60
N VAL A 34 12.58 -36.24 5.89
CA VAL A 34 12.07 -34.96 6.38
C VAL A 34 12.85 -33.80 5.78
N SER A 35 14.18 -33.87 5.73
CA SER A 35 14.99 -32.80 5.13
C SER A 35 14.68 -32.59 3.64
N GLU A 36 14.45 -33.67 2.89
CA GLU A 36 14.04 -33.61 1.48
C GLU A 36 12.66 -32.97 1.32
N VAL A 37 11.69 -33.38 2.15
CA VAL A 37 10.32 -32.84 2.15
C VAL A 37 10.33 -31.35 2.52
N LEU A 38 11.03 -30.97 3.59
CA LEU A 38 11.13 -29.58 4.01
C LEU A 38 11.82 -28.73 2.95
N LYS A 39 12.88 -29.22 2.30
CA LYS A 39 13.52 -28.52 1.19
C LYS A 39 12.53 -28.26 0.06
N HIS A 40 11.73 -29.27 -0.32
CA HIS A 40 10.71 -29.13 -1.36
C HIS A 40 9.57 -28.17 -0.97
N LEU A 41 9.13 -28.19 0.30
CA LEU A 41 8.13 -27.26 0.82
C LEU A 41 8.67 -25.82 0.90
N GLU A 42 9.95 -25.64 1.25
CA GLU A 42 10.64 -24.34 1.28
C GLU A 42 10.87 -23.78 -0.13
N GLU A 43 11.27 -24.61 -1.10
CA GLU A 43 11.35 -24.26 -2.53
C GLU A 43 9.99 -23.80 -3.09
N ARG A 44 8.89 -24.37 -2.57
CA ARG A 44 7.51 -23.98 -2.90
C ARG A 44 6.98 -22.83 -2.03
N ASN A 45 7.82 -22.27 -1.17
CA ASN A 45 7.52 -21.18 -0.25
C ASN A 45 6.34 -21.47 0.71
N ILE A 46 6.14 -22.74 1.06
CA ILE A 46 5.07 -23.21 1.97
C ILE A 46 5.49 -23.05 3.43
N ILE A 47 6.78 -23.23 3.69
CA ILE A 47 7.39 -23.14 5.02
C ILE A 47 8.60 -22.22 4.97
N ARG A 48 9.00 -21.71 6.14
CA ARG A 48 10.32 -21.13 6.37
C ARG A 48 11.09 -21.94 7.40
N ARG A 49 12.42 -21.97 7.28
CA ARG A 49 13.32 -22.54 8.28
C ARG A 49 14.27 -21.48 8.79
N GLU A 50 14.23 -21.25 10.10
CA GLU A 50 15.14 -20.34 10.78
C GLU A 50 16.12 -21.13 11.65
N ARG A 51 17.41 -20.80 11.55
CA ARG A 51 18.43 -21.45 12.35
C ARG A 51 18.55 -20.73 13.69
N ILE A 52 18.19 -21.42 14.76
CA ILE A 52 18.34 -20.95 16.14
C ILE A 52 19.39 -21.82 16.82
N GLY A 53 20.62 -21.29 16.90
CA GLY A 53 21.79 -22.00 17.40
C GLY A 53 22.15 -23.23 16.56
N LYS A 54 22.08 -24.42 17.17
CA LYS A 54 22.34 -25.71 16.49
C LYS A 54 21.08 -26.34 15.88
N ASN A 55 19.91 -25.72 16.03
CA ASN A 55 18.64 -26.29 15.60
C ASN A 55 18.01 -25.46 14.47
N TYR A 56 17.14 -26.11 13.70
CA TYR A 56 16.25 -25.44 12.75
C TYR A 56 14.84 -25.42 13.32
N VAL A 57 14.27 -24.24 13.45
CA VAL A 57 12.84 -24.01 13.69
C VAL A 57 12.17 -23.91 12.33
N VAL A 58 11.09 -24.65 12.16
CA VAL A 58 10.28 -24.72 10.96
C VAL A 58 8.93 -24.11 11.29
N SER A 59 8.44 -23.22 10.44
CA SER A 59 7.07 -22.70 10.54
C SER A 59 6.42 -22.69 9.16
N LEU A 60 5.09 -22.79 9.10
CA LEU A 60 4.37 -22.39 7.90
C LEU A 60 4.69 -20.92 7.59
N ASN A 61 4.82 -20.60 6.31
CA ASN A 61 4.74 -19.21 5.88
C ASN A 61 3.33 -18.70 6.16
N SER A 62 3.19 -17.42 6.51
CA SER A 62 1.91 -16.77 6.82
C SER A 62 0.84 -16.97 5.73
N TYR A 63 1.26 -17.24 4.50
CA TYR A 63 0.39 -17.63 3.38
C TYR A 63 -0.30 -18.98 3.51
N VAL A 64 0.37 -19.99 4.08
CA VAL A 64 -0.19 -21.37 4.15
C VAL A 64 -1.05 -21.56 5.39
N LYS A 65 -0.89 -20.70 6.41
CA LYS A 65 -1.73 -20.76 7.60
C LYS A 65 -3.21 -20.45 7.32
N GLU A 66 -3.56 -19.82 6.19
CA GLU A 66 -4.94 -19.43 5.88
C GLU A 66 -5.29 -19.35 4.37
N SER A 67 -4.58 -20.01 3.46
CA SER A 67 -4.95 -20.01 2.04
C SER A 67 -6.12 -20.96 1.72
N GLY A 68 -7.25 -20.74 2.40
CA GLY A 68 -8.55 -20.84 1.74
C GLY A 68 -8.62 -19.76 0.65
N ASN A 69 -9.75 -19.62 -0.02
CA ASN A 69 -9.86 -18.71 -1.17
C ASN A 69 -9.78 -17.21 -0.79
N LEU A 70 -9.11 -16.80 0.30
CA LEU A 70 -9.05 -15.45 0.85
C LEU A 70 -7.78 -14.71 0.42
N LEU A 71 -7.95 -13.52 -0.15
CA LEU A 71 -6.91 -12.53 -0.42
C LEU A 71 -7.09 -11.31 0.49
N LYS A 72 -5.99 -10.67 0.88
CA LYS A 72 -5.96 -9.51 1.79
C LYS A 72 -5.32 -8.31 1.11
N ILE A 73 -6.05 -7.20 1.02
CA ILE A 73 -5.54 -5.92 0.50
C ILE A 73 -5.64 -4.81 1.55
N GLY A 74 -4.57 -4.02 1.68
CA GLY A 74 -4.58 -2.79 2.47
C GLY A 74 -4.77 -1.55 1.61
N ILE A 75 -5.60 -0.61 2.07
CA ILE A 75 -5.78 0.71 1.46
C ILE A 75 -5.73 1.81 2.54
N ILE A 76 -5.41 3.05 2.15
CA ILE A 76 -5.53 4.21 3.04
C ILE A 76 -6.99 4.69 3.06
N ARG A 77 -7.44 5.27 4.18
CA ARG A 77 -8.72 6.00 4.24
C ARG A 77 -8.68 7.25 3.34
N SER A 78 -9.12 7.07 2.10
CA SER A 78 -9.16 8.09 1.05
C SER A 78 -10.36 7.83 0.13
N SER A 79 -10.92 8.87 -0.48
CA SER A 79 -11.97 8.72 -1.49
C SER A 79 -11.45 8.19 -2.85
N GLU A 80 -10.15 7.93 -2.98
CA GLU A 80 -9.45 7.52 -4.22
C GLU A 80 -9.79 6.09 -4.70
N TYR A 81 -10.04 5.12 -3.81
CA TYR A 81 -10.02 3.70 -4.19
C TYR A 81 -11.41 3.08 -4.41
N GLY A 82 -12.35 3.84 -4.97
CA GLY A 82 -13.74 3.37 -5.19
C GLY A 82 -13.84 2.09 -6.03
N TYR A 83 -12.85 1.84 -6.90
CA TYR A 83 -12.72 0.62 -7.70
C TYR A 83 -12.50 -0.66 -6.86
N ILE A 84 -12.19 -0.56 -5.57
CA ILE A 84 -12.15 -1.71 -4.67
C ILE A 84 -13.50 -2.43 -4.59
N ILE A 85 -14.61 -1.70 -4.73
CA ILE A 85 -15.95 -2.31 -4.71
C ILE A 85 -16.16 -3.28 -5.88
N PRO A 86 -15.99 -2.89 -7.16
CA PRO A 86 -16.04 -3.83 -8.26
C PRO A 86 -14.93 -4.89 -8.21
N LEU A 87 -13.73 -4.58 -7.68
CA LEU A 87 -12.66 -5.58 -7.53
C LEU A 87 -13.07 -6.74 -6.62
N ARG A 88 -13.66 -6.45 -5.46
CA ARG A 88 -14.19 -7.48 -4.55
C ARG A 88 -15.22 -8.36 -5.23
N LYS A 89 -16.08 -7.77 -6.08
CA LYS A 89 -17.07 -8.53 -6.85
C LYS A 89 -16.42 -9.46 -7.86
N ILE A 90 -15.47 -8.97 -8.66
CA ILE A 90 -14.75 -9.78 -9.66
C ILE A 90 -14.08 -10.98 -8.97
N ILE A 91 -13.37 -10.75 -7.87
CA ILE A 91 -12.67 -11.80 -7.12
C ILE A 91 -13.67 -12.84 -6.56
N LYS A 92 -14.80 -12.37 -6.03
CA LYS A 92 -15.91 -13.21 -5.56
C LYS A 92 -16.49 -14.09 -6.66
N ASP A 93 -16.72 -13.54 -7.84
CA ASP A 93 -17.26 -14.28 -8.99
C ASP A 93 -16.28 -15.36 -9.50
N LYS A 94 -15.01 -15.31 -9.10
CA LYS A 94 -13.98 -16.34 -9.37
C LYS A 94 -13.82 -17.36 -8.25
N GLY A 95 -14.68 -17.31 -7.22
CA GLY A 95 -14.65 -18.23 -6.08
C GLY A 95 -13.70 -17.84 -4.96
N TYR A 96 -13.18 -16.61 -4.97
CA TYR A 96 -12.27 -16.07 -3.96
C TYR A 96 -12.92 -14.97 -3.13
N GLU A 97 -12.40 -14.70 -1.94
CA GLU A 97 -12.77 -13.57 -1.10
C GLU A 97 -11.64 -12.55 -1.11
N LEU A 98 -12.00 -11.26 -1.10
CA LEU A 98 -11.05 -10.17 -0.89
C LEU A 98 -11.42 -9.43 0.39
N GLU A 99 -10.62 -9.66 1.43
CA GLU A 99 -10.63 -8.88 2.67
C GLU A 99 -9.91 -7.55 2.42
N VAL A 100 -10.61 -6.45 2.68
CA VAL A 100 -10.06 -5.09 2.55
C VAL A 100 -9.84 -4.51 3.93
N LYS A 101 -8.60 -4.11 4.22
CA LYS A 101 -8.22 -3.42 5.44
C LYS A 101 -7.96 -1.95 5.16
N VAL A 102 -8.64 -1.08 5.88
CA VAL A 102 -8.48 0.38 5.78
C VAL A 102 -7.54 0.85 6.88
N TYR A 103 -6.52 1.62 6.51
CA TYR A 103 -5.50 2.17 7.39
C TYR A 103 -5.51 3.70 7.35
N GLU A 104 -4.94 4.34 8.37
CA GLU A 104 -4.81 5.80 8.42
C GLU A 104 -3.59 6.31 7.63
N SER A 105 -2.56 5.48 7.47
CA SER A 105 -1.31 5.88 6.84
C SER A 105 -0.77 4.83 5.85
N GLY A 106 -0.07 5.31 4.82
CA GLY A 106 0.62 4.45 3.86
C GLY A 106 1.72 3.61 4.48
N VAL A 107 2.39 4.13 5.51
CA VAL A 107 3.43 3.41 6.25
C VAL A 107 2.84 2.18 6.97
N GLU A 108 1.63 2.27 7.51
CA GLU A 108 0.96 1.12 8.13
C GLU A 108 0.57 0.05 7.11
N VAL A 109 0.08 0.46 5.93
CA VAL A 109 -0.16 -0.47 4.81
C VAL A 109 1.14 -1.21 4.48
N MET A 110 2.24 -0.47 4.31
CA MET A 110 3.53 -1.05 3.95
C MET A 110 4.10 -1.97 5.04
N LYS A 111 4.00 -1.58 6.31
CA LYS A 111 4.43 -2.42 7.43
C LYS A 111 3.67 -3.75 7.44
N ASN A 112 2.37 -3.74 7.24
CA ASN A 112 1.57 -4.97 7.22
C ASN A 112 1.81 -5.81 5.95
N LEU A 113 2.06 -5.16 4.80
CA LEU A 113 2.46 -5.85 3.58
C LEU A 113 3.79 -6.59 3.76
N VAL A 114 4.83 -5.89 4.24
CA VAL A 114 6.17 -6.47 4.49
C VAL A 114 6.16 -7.59 5.51
N MET A 115 5.31 -7.49 6.54
CA MET A 115 5.15 -8.55 7.53
C MET A 115 4.38 -9.78 6.99
N GLY A 116 3.96 -9.76 5.72
CA GLY A 116 3.14 -10.82 5.12
C GLY A 116 1.75 -10.94 5.75
N LYS A 117 1.22 -9.85 6.32
CA LYS A 117 -0.16 -9.77 6.86
C LYS A 117 -1.17 -9.31 5.80
N LEU A 118 -0.67 -8.78 4.69
CA LEU A 118 -1.41 -8.42 3.49
C LEU A 118 -0.76 -9.11 2.29
N ASP A 119 -1.56 -9.39 1.28
CA ASP A 119 -1.09 -9.90 -0.01
C ASP A 119 -0.78 -8.75 -0.96
N PHE A 120 -1.65 -7.74 -0.93
CA PHE A 120 -1.56 -6.54 -1.74
C PHE A 120 -1.69 -5.28 -0.86
N GLY A 121 -1.11 -4.18 -1.32
CA GLY A 121 -1.20 -2.89 -0.65
C GLY A 121 -1.28 -1.74 -1.64
N ILE A 122 -2.24 -0.83 -1.43
CA ILE A 122 -2.30 0.46 -2.11
C ILE A 122 -1.82 1.52 -1.14
N SER A 123 -0.74 2.19 -1.50
CA SER A 123 -0.12 3.23 -0.68
C SER A 123 0.62 4.23 -1.57
N PRO A 124 1.11 5.36 -1.02
CA PRO A 124 1.81 6.36 -1.78
C PRO A 124 3.02 5.77 -2.51
N ALA A 125 3.23 6.17 -3.75
CA ALA A 125 4.32 5.63 -4.57
C ALA A 125 5.68 5.78 -3.85
N ILE A 126 5.89 6.93 -3.19
CA ILE A 126 7.10 7.20 -2.42
C ILE A 126 7.34 6.18 -1.30
N SER A 127 6.30 5.81 -0.54
CA SER A 127 6.39 4.76 0.48
C SER A 127 6.83 3.44 -0.13
N GLN A 128 6.22 3.01 -1.23
CA GLN A 128 6.53 1.73 -1.85
C GLN A 128 7.95 1.69 -2.40
N ILE A 129 8.40 2.79 -3.02
CA ILE A 129 9.77 2.94 -3.54
C ILE A 129 10.78 2.81 -2.40
N PHE A 130 10.61 3.52 -1.28
CA PHE A 130 11.55 3.46 -0.17
C PHE A 130 11.58 2.08 0.50
N PHE A 131 10.42 1.44 0.68
CA PHE A 131 10.35 0.11 1.27
C PHE A 131 11.02 -0.95 0.37
N ALA A 132 10.72 -0.93 -0.92
CA ALA A 132 11.35 -1.86 -1.85
C ALA A 132 12.87 -1.57 -2.01
N TYR A 133 13.27 -0.30 -2.03
CA TYR A 133 14.69 0.09 -2.05
C TYR A 133 15.45 -0.39 -0.80
N ALA A 134 14.80 -0.38 0.37
CA ALA A 134 15.36 -0.91 1.61
C ALA A 134 15.48 -2.45 1.63
N GLY A 135 15.10 -3.14 0.55
CA GLY A 135 15.21 -4.59 0.42
C GLY A 135 14.07 -5.37 1.07
N PHE A 136 12.95 -4.71 1.40
CA PHE A 136 11.77 -5.41 1.89
C PHE A 136 11.06 -6.18 0.76
N PRO A 137 10.35 -7.28 1.07
CA PRO A 137 9.71 -8.17 0.08
C PRO A 137 8.43 -7.55 -0.53
N VAL A 138 8.61 -6.48 -1.31
CA VAL A 138 7.55 -5.71 -1.96
C VAL A 138 7.90 -5.51 -3.43
N LYS A 139 6.89 -5.68 -4.30
CA LYS A 139 6.99 -5.44 -5.73
C LYS A 139 5.89 -4.49 -6.17
N ILE A 140 6.21 -3.37 -6.81
CA ILE A 140 5.21 -2.45 -7.38
C ILE A 140 4.69 -3.07 -8.67
N ILE A 141 3.36 -3.18 -8.82
CA ILE A 141 2.73 -3.93 -9.93
C ILE A 141 1.74 -3.12 -10.77
N ALA A 142 1.24 -1.97 -10.28
CA ALA A 142 0.34 -1.10 -11.05
C ALA A 142 0.27 0.32 -10.45
N PRO A 143 -0.12 1.35 -11.22
CA PRO A 143 -0.57 2.62 -10.63
C PRO A 143 -1.96 2.43 -10.00
N ALA A 144 -2.28 3.20 -8.98
CA ALA A 144 -3.55 3.05 -8.24
C ALA A 144 -4.41 4.33 -8.22
N GLY A 145 -3.82 5.47 -8.54
CA GLY A 145 -4.56 6.72 -8.68
C GLY A 145 -3.65 7.93 -8.56
N SER A 146 -4.18 9.06 -9.02
CA SER A 146 -3.53 10.36 -9.00
C SER A 146 -4.55 11.45 -8.67
N GLY A 147 -4.09 12.57 -8.13
CA GLY A 147 -4.92 13.70 -7.75
C GLY A 147 -5.46 13.67 -6.33
N GLY A 148 -6.32 14.64 -6.01
CA GLY A 148 -6.95 14.79 -4.70
C GLY A 148 -6.01 15.27 -3.58
N GLY A 149 -4.74 15.62 -3.86
CA GLY A 149 -3.77 16.12 -2.87
C GLY A 149 -3.52 17.62 -2.98
N TYR A 150 -3.49 18.32 -1.84
CA TYR A 150 -3.41 19.78 -1.79
C TYR A 150 -2.51 20.29 -0.66
N LEU A 151 -1.93 21.48 -0.87
CA LEU A 151 -1.29 22.30 0.16
C LEU A 151 -2.20 23.48 0.50
N PHE A 152 -2.38 23.76 1.78
CA PHE A 152 -2.96 25.00 2.30
C PHE A 152 -1.89 25.69 3.14
N SER A 153 -1.63 26.97 2.88
CA SER A 153 -0.69 27.77 3.67
C SER A 153 -1.24 29.17 3.92
N THR A 154 -0.99 29.66 5.14
CA THR A 154 -1.22 31.04 5.58
C THR A 154 0.08 31.85 5.64
N ALA A 155 1.24 31.21 5.48
CA ALA A 155 2.56 31.84 5.50
C ALA A 155 3.40 31.33 4.32
N THR A 156 3.60 32.19 3.32
CA THR A 156 4.39 31.88 2.12
C THR A 156 5.76 32.56 2.13
N ASP A 157 5.91 33.67 2.87
CA ASP A 157 7.09 34.55 2.88
C ASP A 157 8.09 34.23 4.01
N ARG A 158 7.63 33.61 5.09
CA ARG A 158 8.44 33.11 6.22
C ARG A 158 8.43 31.58 6.31
N LYS A 159 9.34 31.00 7.10
CA LYS A 159 9.38 29.55 7.37
C LYS A 159 8.12 29.10 8.12
N PRO A 160 7.23 28.28 7.52
CA PRO A 160 6.00 27.84 8.18
C PRO A 160 6.29 26.71 9.19
N ARG A 161 5.47 26.58 10.24
CA ARG A 161 5.26 25.29 10.92
C ARG A 161 4.23 24.49 10.11
N THR A 162 4.57 23.28 9.67
CA THR A 162 3.77 22.54 8.69
C THR A 162 3.28 21.20 9.22
N LEU A 163 2.01 20.88 8.95
CA LEU A 163 1.43 19.56 9.20
C LEU A 163 1.49 18.70 7.93
N SER A 164 1.98 17.46 8.02
CA SER A 164 2.02 16.53 6.88
C SER A 164 1.86 15.07 7.30
N SER A 165 1.72 14.16 6.34
CA SER A 165 1.73 12.71 6.59
C SER A 165 3.06 12.11 6.15
N LYS A 166 3.67 11.28 7.00
CA LYS A 166 5.03 10.75 6.81
C LYS A 166 5.13 9.80 5.62
N LEU A 167 6.20 9.94 4.84
CA LEU A 167 6.54 9.09 3.70
C LEU A 167 5.36 8.95 2.73
N SER A 168 4.64 10.04 2.49
CA SER A 168 3.38 10.04 1.73
C SER A 168 3.41 11.03 0.57
N THR A 169 2.37 11.00 -0.27
CA THR A 169 2.15 12.03 -1.29
C THR A 169 2.03 13.43 -0.66
N MET A 170 1.60 13.54 0.59
CA MET A 170 1.51 14.83 1.28
C MET A 170 2.90 15.42 1.54
N GLU A 171 3.87 14.58 1.88
CA GLU A 171 5.26 15.00 2.01
C GLU A 171 5.86 15.35 0.64
N MET A 172 5.51 14.61 -0.41
CA MET A 172 5.89 14.96 -1.78
C MET A 172 5.37 16.33 -2.21
N ILE A 173 4.12 16.65 -1.90
CA ILE A 173 3.50 17.97 -2.16
C ILE A 173 4.26 19.06 -1.42
N LEU A 174 4.53 18.87 -0.14
CA LEU A 174 5.28 19.82 0.68
C LEU A 174 6.65 20.10 0.07
N ARG A 175 7.41 19.05 -0.22
CA ARG A 175 8.75 19.15 -0.81
C ARG A 175 8.74 19.83 -2.16
N THR A 176 7.75 19.53 -2.99
CA THR A 176 7.55 20.16 -4.30
C THR A 176 7.27 21.66 -4.14
N ALA A 177 6.39 22.04 -3.22
CA ALA A 177 6.06 23.44 -2.96
C ALA A 177 7.27 24.24 -2.46
N VAL A 178 8.11 23.65 -1.62
CA VAL A 178 9.36 24.28 -1.14
C VAL A 178 10.34 24.48 -2.30
N ASN A 179 10.59 23.45 -3.11
CA ASN A 179 11.55 23.54 -4.22
C ASN A 179 11.09 24.50 -5.32
N SER A 180 9.80 24.56 -5.57
CA SER A 180 9.19 25.51 -6.51
C SER A 180 9.03 26.91 -5.91
N SER A 181 9.54 27.17 -4.70
CA SER A 181 9.46 28.46 -4.00
C SER A 181 8.03 28.97 -3.78
N LEU A 182 7.02 28.09 -3.75
CA LEU A 182 5.63 28.43 -3.42
C LEU A 182 5.48 28.74 -1.92
N ILE A 183 6.31 28.10 -1.09
CA ILE A 183 6.48 28.40 0.33
C ILE A 183 7.97 28.34 0.69
N ARG A 184 8.36 28.97 1.81
CA ARG A 184 9.69 28.75 2.39
C ARG A 184 9.82 27.35 2.97
N ASP A 185 11.05 26.88 3.10
CA ASP A 185 11.39 25.66 3.82
C ASP A 185 10.81 25.70 5.25
N PRO A 186 10.05 24.68 5.68
CA PRO A 186 9.43 24.65 6.99
C PRO A 186 10.44 24.83 8.13
N SER A 187 10.03 25.56 9.17
CA SER A 187 10.76 25.61 10.43
C SER A 187 10.70 24.27 11.15
N TYR A 188 9.59 23.55 10.98
CA TYR A 188 9.34 22.23 11.54
C TYR A 188 8.20 21.55 10.77
N VAL A 189 8.24 20.22 10.68
CA VAL A 189 7.17 19.40 10.09
C VAL A 189 6.62 18.46 11.16
N ASP A 190 5.37 18.69 11.57
CA ASP A 190 4.61 17.80 12.43
C ASP A 190 3.93 16.72 11.58
N TYR A 191 4.39 15.49 11.73
CA TYR A 191 3.78 14.35 11.05
C TYR A 191 2.56 13.87 11.82
N PHE A 192 1.39 13.88 11.17
CA PHE A 192 0.14 13.43 11.77
C PHE A 192 -0.29 12.05 11.25
N ASP A 193 -0.95 11.32 12.14
CA ASP A 193 -1.57 10.02 11.87
C ASP A 193 -3.11 10.12 11.89
N ASP A 194 -3.64 11.23 12.41
CA ASP A 194 -5.08 11.56 12.43
C ASP A 194 -5.31 12.86 11.63
N PRO A 195 -5.88 12.75 10.42
CA PRO A 195 -6.14 13.93 9.58
C PRO A 195 -7.13 14.89 10.25
N MET A 196 -8.18 14.41 10.94
CA MET A 196 -9.16 15.30 11.56
C MET A 196 -8.56 16.13 12.69
N LYS A 197 -7.62 15.56 13.45
CA LYS A 197 -6.84 16.32 14.45
C LYS A 197 -5.96 17.37 13.77
N ALA A 198 -5.28 17.02 12.69
CA ALA A 198 -4.44 17.95 11.94
C ALA A 198 -5.24 19.12 11.34
N LEU A 199 -6.43 18.84 10.80
CA LEU A 199 -7.35 19.88 10.32
C LEU A 199 -7.70 20.86 11.44
N LYS A 200 -8.05 20.37 12.63
CA LYS A 200 -8.35 21.22 13.80
C LYS A 200 -7.14 22.06 14.22
N GLU A 201 -5.93 21.52 14.18
CA GLU A 201 -4.72 22.28 14.53
C GLU A 201 -4.47 23.41 13.53
N PHE A 202 -4.60 23.13 12.23
CA PHE A 202 -4.47 24.13 11.18
C PHE A 202 -5.57 25.20 11.24
N SER A 203 -6.83 24.80 11.43
CA SER A 203 -7.97 25.74 11.50
C SER A 203 -7.91 26.65 12.74
N ASN A 204 -7.28 26.18 13.83
CA ASN A 204 -7.00 26.97 15.03
C ASN A 204 -5.67 27.74 14.96
N GLU A 205 -5.07 27.86 13.77
CA GLU A 205 -3.84 28.64 13.54
C GLU A 205 -2.64 28.17 14.38
N LYS A 206 -2.63 26.91 14.81
CA LYS A 206 -1.48 26.29 15.52
C LYS A 206 -0.39 25.86 14.55
N ALA A 207 -0.72 25.74 13.27
CA ALA A 207 0.21 25.49 12.19
C ALA A 207 -0.05 26.47 11.05
N ASP A 208 1.00 26.85 10.35
CA ASP A 208 0.95 27.83 9.26
C ASP A 208 0.57 27.19 7.93
N ALA A 209 0.90 25.91 7.76
CA ALA A 209 0.64 25.13 6.55
C ALA A 209 0.21 23.70 6.85
N ILE A 210 -0.55 23.11 5.93
CA ILE A 210 -0.97 21.71 5.97
C ILE A 210 -1.03 21.12 4.56
N THR A 211 -0.54 19.89 4.42
CA THR A 211 -0.76 19.08 3.21
C THR A 211 -1.76 17.97 3.52
N VAL A 212 -2.86 17.91 2.75
CA VAL A 212 -3.97 16.96 2.96
C VAL A 212 -4.53 16.45 1.63
N TRP A 213 -5.17 15.28 1.68
CA TRP A 213 -5.86 14.65 0.55
C TRP A 213 -7.39 14.75 0.69
N GLU A 214 -8.12 14.42 -0.37
CA GLU A 214 -9.58 14.31 -0.30
C GLU A 214 -10.02 13.08 0.53
N PRO A 215 -11.04 13.21 1.38
CA PRO A 215 -11.98 14.32 1.41
C PRO A 215 -11.63 15.47 2.38
N PHE A 216 -10.47 15.42 3.02
CA PHE A 216 -10.10 16.38 4.05
C PHE A 216 -9.83 17.78 3.49
N ALA A 217 -9.26 17.87 2.29
CA ALA A 217 -9.12 19.14 1.59
C ALA A 217 -10.48 19.82 1.34
N THR A 218 -11.50 19.05 0.98
CA THR A 218 -12.87 19.53 0.85
C THR A 218 -13.46 20.09 2.15
N ILE A 219 -13.10 19.52 3.32
CA ILE A 219 -13.53 20.05 4.62
C ILE A 219 -12.90 21.44 4.85
N LEU A 220 -11.59 21.60 4.62
CA LEU A 220 -10.92 22.90 4.75
C LEU A 220 -11.53 23.97 3.84
N ARG A 221 -11.87 23.61 2.59
CA ARG A 221 -12.56 24.54 1.68
C ARG A 221 -13.92 24.98 2.20
N SER A 222 -14.66 24.08 2.87
CA SER A 222 -15.95 24.44 3.48
C SER A 222 -15.82 25.38 4.67
N GLU A 223 -14.64 25.43 5.30
CA GLU A 223 -14.27 26.41 6.33
C GLU A 223 -13.71 27.71 5.76
N GLY A 224 -13.76 27.90 4.43
CA GLY A 224 -13.28 29.10 3.75
C GLY A 224 -11.77 29.16 3.52
N LYS A 225 -11.02 28.09 3.81
CA LYS A 225 -9.58 28.01 3.52
C LYS A 225 -9.38 27.82 2.01
N LYS A 226 -8.38 28.50 1.45
CA LYS A 226 -8.00 28.40 0.03
C LYS A 226 -6.73 27.57 -0.11
N GLU A 227 -6.72 26.67 -1.08
CA GLU A 227 -5.51 25.95 -1.45
C GLU A 227 -4.44 26.89 -2.01
N THR A 228 -3.19 26.64 -1.61
CA THR A 228 -2.01 27.31 -2.16
C THR A 228 -1.50 26.57 -3.40
N PHE A 229 -1.63 25.24 -3.42
CA PHE A 229 -1.13 24.39 -4.49
C PHE A 229 -1.94 23.09 -4.59
N SER A 230 -2.23 22.67 -5.81
CA SER A 230 -2.85 21.38 -6.13
C SER A 230 -1.81 20.46 -6.76
N TYR A 231 -1.66 19.24 -6.24
CA TYR A 231 -0.66 18.33 -6.81
C TYR A 231 -0.98 17.89 -8.24
N SER A 232 -2.26 18.00 -8.65
CA SER A 232 -2.69 17.77 -10.03
C SER A 232 -2.16 18.79 -11.03
N GLU A 233 -1.50 19.86 -10.60
CA GLU A 233 -0.75 20.76 -11.50
C GLU A 233 0.52 20.11 -12.06
N ILE A 234 0.94 18.97 -11.51
CA ILE A 234 2.08 18.19 -11.95
C ILE A 234 1.60 16.76 -12.24
N GLU A 235 2.07 16.16 -13.33
CA GLU A 235 1.83 14.75 -13.61
C GLU A 235 2.54 13.87 -12.56
N HIS A 236 1.79 13.00 -11.89
CA HIS A 236 2.28 12.21 -10.77
C HIS A 236 1.49 10.90 -10.62
N TYR A 237 2.02 9.99 -9.81
CA TYR A 237 1.24 8.91 -9.20
C TYR A 237 1.05 9.22 -7.72
N CYS A 238 -0.20 9.39 -7.28
CA CYS A 238 -0.48 9.56 -5.85
C CYS A 238 -0.19 8.23 -5.16
N CYS A 239 -0.85 7.17 -5.62
CA CYS A 239 -0.69 5.83 -5.07
C CYS A 239 -0.38 4.80 -6.14
N THR A 240 0.29 3.74 -5.73
CA THR A 240 0.59 2.55 -6.53
C THR A 240 0.08 1.30 -5.81
N LEU A 241 -0.12 0.22 -6.56
CA LEU A 241 -0.42 -1.11 -6.05
C LEU A 241 0.87 -1.91 -5.94
N SER A 242 1.11 -2.48 -4.77
CA SER A 242 2.19 -3.43 -4.53
C SER A 242 1.67 -4.80 -4.13
N ALA A 243 2.46 -5.83 -4.45
CA ALA A 243 2.29 -7.20 -4.01
C ALA A 243 3.43 -7.60 -3.07
N HIS A 244 3.15 -8.48 -2.11
CA HIS A 244 4.21 -9.11 -1.32
C HIS A 244 4.99 -10.11 -2.19
N SER A 245 6.34 -10.09 -2.12
CA SER A 245 7.20 -10.89 -3.01
C SER A 245 7.07 -12.41 -2.84
N SER A 246 6.39 -12.90 -1.80
CA SER A 246 6.11 -14.34 -1.65
C SER A 246 5.01 -14.85 -2.57
N LEU A 247 4.22 -13.97 -3.19
CA LEU A 247 3.16 -14.35 -4.11
C LEU A 247 3.73 -14.97 -5.38
N LYS A 248 3.05 -16.01 -5.89
CA LYS A 248 3.37 -16.56 -7.21
C LYS A 248 3.07 -15.52 -8.28
N GLU A 249 3.95 -15.40 -9.28
CA GLU A 249 3.77 -14.43 -10.37
C GLU A 249 2.42 -14.60 -11.07
N SER A 250 1.93 -15.84 -11.27
CA SER A 250 0.62 -16.09 -11.87
C SER A 250 -0.56 -15.52 -11.05
N VAL A 251 -0.44 -15.46 -9.73
CA VAL A 251 -1.44 -14.83 -8.85
C VAL A 251 -1.36 -13.31 -8.98
N VAL A 252 -0.15 -12.76 -9.02
CA VAL A 252 0.10 -11.33 -9.20
C VAL A 252 -0.46 -10.85 -10.55
N GLU A 253 -0.16 -11.54 -11.65
CA GLU A 253 -0.66 -11.23 -12.99
C GLU A 253 -2.19 -11.29 -13.07
N THR A 254 -2.77 -12.34 -12.49
CA THR A 254 -4.23 -12.52 -12.46
C THR A 254 -4.90 -11.41 -11.64
N PHE A 255 -4.36 -11.08 -10.46
CA PHE A 255 -4.87 -10.00 -9.63
C PHE A 255 -4.73 -8.65 -10.34
N ARG A 256 -3.59 -8.36 -10.96
CA ARG A 256 -3.34 -7.14 -11.74
C ARG A 256 -4.35 -6.98 -12.88
N LYS A 257 -4.71 -8.07 -13.56
CA LYS A 257 -5.76 -8.07 -14.58
C LYS A 257 -7.12 -7.66 -13.99
N TYR A 258 -7.53 -8.29 -12.89
CA TYR A 258 -8.80 -7.96 -12.22
C TYR A 258 -8.81 -6.56 -11.62
N PHE A 259 -7.67 -6.08 -11.16
CA PHE A 259 -7.47 -4.72 -10.68
C PHE A 259 -7.78 -3.70 -11.78
N PHE A 260 -7.19 -3.82 -12.97
CA PHE A 260 -7.50 -2.91 -14.08
C PHE A 260 -8.93 -3.08 -14.62
N GLU A 261 -9.46 -4.30 -14.65
CA GLU A 261 -10.88 -4.53 -14.97
C GLU A 261 -11.80 -3.77 -14.00
N SER A 262 -11.47 -3.77 -12.70
CA SER A 262 -12.23 -3.05 -11.68
C SER A 262 -12.18 -1.53 -11.87
N ILE A 263 -11.03 -0.97 -12.26
CA ILE A 263 -10.88 0.45 -12.60
C ILE A 263 -11.76 0.79 -13.80
N ASN A 264 -11.70 0.00 -14.87
CA ASN A 264 -12.54 0.20 -16.06
C ASN A 264 -14.04 0.19 -15.75
N ILE A 265 -14.49 -0.69 -14.86
CA ILE A 265 -15.89 -0.74 -14.41
C ILE A 265 -16.22 0.50 -13.57
N TYR A 266 -15.33 0.86 -12.65
CA TYR A 266 -15.50 2.00 -11.76
C TYR A 266 -15.59 3.31 -12.53
N GLU A 267 -14.72 3.55 -13.50
CA GLU A 267 -14.69 4.81 -14.26
C GLU A 267 -15.96 5.06 -15.07
N LYS A 268 -16.62 4.00 -15.55
CA LYS A 268 -17.90 4.10 -16.27
C LYS A 268 -19.05 4.55 -15.38
N ASN A 269 -18.96 4.35 -14.06
CA ASN A 269 -20.02 4.71 -13.12
C ASN A 269 -19.48 4.97 -11.71
N ARG A 270 -18.64 6.01 -11.55
CA ARG A 270 -17.98 6.32 -10.27
C ARG A 270 -19.00 6.53 -9.14
N SER A 271 -20.05 7.31 -9.39
CA SER A 271 -21.09 7.62 -8.40
C SER A 271 -21.86 6.38 -7.93
N GLY A 272 -22.08 5.39 -8.80
CA GLY A 272 -22.74 4.13 -8.42
C GLY A 272 -21.98 3.33 -7.35
N PHE A 273 -20.68 3.58 -7.17
CA PHE A 273 -19.86 2.94 -6.15
C PHE A 273 -19.62 3.82 -4.91
N ALA A 274 -20.05 5.08 -4.91
CA ALA A 274 -19.78 6.02 -3.82
C ALA A 274 -20.38 5.57 -2.49
N PHE A 275 -21.63 5.08 -2.47
CA PHE A 275 -22.31 4.60 -1.25
C PHE A 275 -21.67 3.35 -0.63
N PRO A 276 -21.47 2.23 -1.36
CA PRO A 276 -20.81 1.07 -0.78
C PRO A 276 -19.36 1.37 -0.37
N TYR A 277 -18.68 2.26 -1.08
CA TYR A 277 -17.33 2.68 -0.73
C TYR A 277 -17.30 3.58 0.51
N SER A 278 -18.24 4.52 0.67
CA SER A 278 -18.31 5.37 1.87
C SER A 278 -18.58 4.54 3.13
N ALA A 279 -19.41 3.50 3.03
CA ALA A 279 -19.64 2.55 4.11
C ALA A 279 -18.36 1.77 4.49
N LEU A 280 -17.56 1.34 3.51
CA LEU A 280 -16.26 0.69 3.75
C LEU A 280 -15.28 1.61 4.50
N LEU A 281 -15.27 2.90 4.16
CA LEU A 281 -14.35 3.87 4.76
C LEU A 281 -14.80 4.40 6.13
N GLY A 282 -16.09 4.26 6.46
CA GLY A 282 -16.70 4.93 7.60
C GLY A 282 -16.84 6.44 7.39
N LEU A 283 -17.05 6.90 6.15
CA LEU A 283 -17.16 8.32 5.80
C LEU A 283 -18.57 8.67 5.32
N PRO A 284 -19.02 9.95 5.44
CA PRO A 284 -20.30 10.38 4.89
C PRO A 284 -20.38 10.20 3.37
N TYR A 285 -21.47 9.61 2.89
CA TYR A 285 -21.72 9.37 1.45
C TYR A 285 -21.51 10.63 0.60
N GLY A 286 -22.20 11.73 0.94
CA GLY A 286 -22.14 12.97 0.15
C GLY A 286 -20.74 13.59 0.11
N LEU A 287 -19.90 13.31 1.12
CA LEU A 287 -18.51 13.75 1.15
C LEU A 287 -17.64 12.89 0.21
N VAL A 288 -17.85 11.58 0.17
CA VAL A 288 -17.15 10.69 -0.77
C VAL A 288 -17.58 11.00 -2.21
N GLU A 289 -18.88 11.05 -2.48
CA GLU A 289 -19.43 11.28 -3.83
C GLU A 289 -18.86 12.55 -4.48
N ARG A 290 -18.91 13.69 -3.77
CA ARG A 290 -18.46 14.98 -4.32
C ARG A 290 -16.97 15.04 -4.60
N THR A 291 -16.16 14.16 -3.98
CA THR A 291 -14.70 14.18 -4.10
C THR A 291 -14.15 13.22 -5.16
N LEU A 292 -14.96 12.28 -5.66
CA LEU A 292 -14.53 11.29 -6.67
C LEU A 292 -14.01 11.91 -7.97
N LYS A 293 -14.46 13.12 -8.30
CA LYS A 293 -14.04 13.87 -9.50
C LYS A 293 -12.60 14.37 -9.45
N HIS A 294 -11.96 14.37 -8.27
CA HIS A 294 -10.59 14.87 -8.10
C HIS A 294 -9.52 13.84 -8.41
N TYR A 295 -9.90 12.62 -8.81
CA TYR A 295 -8.98 11.53 -9.07
C TYR A 295 -8.96 11.10 -10.54
N THR A 296 -7.78 10.70 -10.99
CA THR A 296 -7.54 10.08 -12.30
C THR A 296 -6.86 8.73 -12.10
N TYR A 297 -7.11 7.79 -13.00
CA TYR A 297 -6.53 6.45 -12.95
C TYR A 297 -5.78 6.18 -14.25
N HIS A 298 -4.56 5.67 -14.10
CA HIS A 298 -3.69 5.32 -15.23
C HIS A 298 -3.72 3.80 -15.41
N HIS A 299 -3.55 3.33 -16.65
CA HIS A 299 -3.53 1.89 -16.95
C HIS A 299 -2.12 1.30 -17.02
N ASP A 300 -1.11 2.14 -17.17
CA ASP A 300 0.29 1.74 -17.24
C ASP A 300 1.11 2.59 -16.28
N VAL A 301 2.20 2.01 -15.79
CA VAL A 301 3.19 2.81 -15.06
C VAL A 301 4.24 3.33 -16.02
N ASP A 302 4.35 4.65 -16.09
CA ASP A 302 5.46 5.33 -16.72
C ASP A 302 6.49 5.72 -15.64
N ILE A 303 7.65 5.06 -15.68
CA ILE A 303 8.76 5.32 -14.76
C ILE A 303 9.23 6.78 -14.86
N SER A 304 9.10 7.41 -16.03
CA SER A 304 9.49 8.80 -16.22
C SER A 304 8.60 9.76 -15.40
N ILE A 305 7.34 9.40 -15.13
CA ILE A 305 6.47 10.16 -14.20
C ILE A 305 7.03 10.08 -12.78
N LEU A 306 7.46 8.90 -12.33
CA LEU A 306 8.06 8.71 -11.01
C LEU A 306 9.41 9.44 -10.88
N GLU A 307 10.22 9.45 -11.94
CA GLU A 307 11.49 10.21 -11.96
C GLU A 307 11.22 11.71 -11.89
N ARG A 308 10.27 12.22 -12.68
CA ARG A 308 9.87 13.64 -12.67
C ARG A 308 9.31 14.07 -11.32
N GLN A 309 8.38 13.32 -10.72
CA GLN A 309 7.78 13.69 -9.43
C GLN A 309 8.84 13.74 -8.31
N LEU A 310 9.82 12.82 -8.31
CA LEU A 310 10.93 12.80 -7.35
C LEU A 310 11.85 14.01 -7.56
N SER A 311 12.15 14.34 -8.82
CA SER A 311 12.94 15.51 -9.19
C SER A 311 12.27 16.81 -8.73
N TYR A 312 10.96 16.99 -8.99
CA TYR A 312 10.21 18.16 -8.51
C TYR A 312 10.23 18.29 -6.97
N ALA A 313 10.13 17.17 -6.26
CA ALA A 313 10.27 17.14 -4.80
C ALA A 313 11.73 17.23 -4.30
N GLY A 314 12.72 17.25 -5.20
CA GLY A 314 14.14 17.32 -4.84
C GLY A 314 14.57 16.13 -3.99
N ILE A 315 13.97 14.97 -4.26
CA ILE A 315 14.28 13.70 -3.62
C ILE A 315 15.12 12.91 -4.62
N SER A 316 16.36 12.61 -4.23
CA SER A 316 17.23 11.74 -5.02
C SER A 316 17.05 10.29 -4.60
N VAL A 317 16.73 9.43 -5.55
CA VAL A 317 16.93 7.98 -5.41
C VAL A 317 18.37 7.64 -5.85
N PRO A 318 19.07 6.69 -5.17
CA PRO A 318 20.50 6.45 -5.44
C PRO A 318 20.84 6.04 -6.88
N SER A 319 19.89 5.44 -7.61
CA SER A 319 20.02 5.25 -9.06
C SER A 319 18.64 5.12 -9.73
N PRO A 320 18.40 5.73 -10.90
CA PRO A 320 17.16 5.53 -11.66
C PRO A 320 16.89 4.06 -12.04
N SER A 321 17.93 3.23 -12.13
CA SER A 321 17.79 1.79 -12.37
C SER A 321 17.06 1.05 -11.24
N VAL A 322 17.11 1.59 -10.01
CA VAL A 322 16.38 1.06 -8.85
C VAL A 322 14.88 1.08 -9.10
N LEU A 323 14.36 2.17 -9.68
CA LEU A 323 12.93 2.27 -9.98
C LEU A 323 12.52 1.17 -10.97
N ARG A 324 13.32 0.92 -12.02
CA ARG A 324 13.06 -0.17 -12.96
C ARG A 324 13.06 -1.54 -12.28
N SER A 325 13.97 -1.78 -11.32
CA SER A 325 14.07 -3.08 -10.65
C SER A 325 12.92 -3.37 -9.66
N ILE A 326 12.36 -2.32 -9.05
CA ILE A 326 11.27 -2.43 -8.08
C ILE A 326 9.90 -2.59 -8.77
N MET A 327 9.83 -2.13 -10.02
CA MET A 327 8.61 -2.14 -10.81
C MET A 327 8.51 -3.40 -11.67
N SER A 328 7.40 -4.11 -11.53
CA SER A 328 7.11 -5.30 -12.33
C SER A 328 6.72 -4.89 -13.75
N GLY A 329 7.55 -5.23 -14.72
CA GLY A 329 7.19 -5.13 -16.15
C GLY A 329 7.77 -3.92 -16.86
N SER A 330 9.10 -3.92 -17.02
CA SER A 330 9.70 -3.39 -18.26
C SER A 330 9.76 -4.51 -19.28
#